data_AF-A0A924R1A4-F1
#
_entry.id   AF-A0A924R1A4-F1
#
_cell.length_a   1.000
_cell.length_b   1.000
_cell.length_c   1.000
_cell.angle_alpha   90.00
_cell.angle_beta   90.00
_cell.angle_gamma   90.00
#
_symmetry.space_group_name_H-M   'P 1'
#
loop_
_entity.id
_entity.type
_entity.pdbx_description
1 polymer ?
#
loop_
_entity_poly.entity_id
_entity_poly.type
_entity_poly.pdbx_seq_one_letter_code
_entity_poly.pdbx_strand_id
1 'polypeptide(L)'
;MTRFSRFSQQGFVVASVSAACVLLAGCGGGNSGVSTTAAAPMLQGLAATGAALANAAVTAKCATGAPMVGTTAADGTFTLTLNAGQTTPCMLQVVGGSPSVTLHGFAVDAGRVNITPLTDLVVTKALGTSPTIAFGSYDAAKGNVIRAGLDAAKSYVNTQVTAITGQSTLLDLLVGVFKVGDADDKILDSLAAATAAAGKTLSDLRVGAAQGAALKPIIQIAPPAVVVPPVVIPPVVIPPIVVPPIVTPPVVTPPVIAPPVVTPPVVTPPVSANECAPLLPKAGDSLTFTNTANPGGAMLGYRYDYTNTTYQGQSALALTMTATTNGVSSTGVTYTNPTTGAYLGATAAASNSTTVTTFDPPDYQERINNAFYNVGQIATVAVKARVTGPGISTGFATIGGATALTMDYTYTVERKPNESLSVPAGTFANSCKLQINVMVGNIKLEGNDGSNPLFSTFFPVLSASFSQPFKSTVWLTNKLPQMPKTFIDSSSSYGTVTSTQELTAYTLAPR
;
A
#
# COMPACT_ATOMS: atom_id res chain seq x y z
N MET A 1 -1.47 1.29 -10.29
CA MET A 1 -2.52 0.33 -9.91
C MET A 1 -3.28 0.94 -8.76
N THR A 2 -4.58 1.12 -8.95
CA THR A 2 -5.52 1.68 -7.99
C THR A 2 -5.38 0.91 -6.68
N ARG A 3 -4.67 1.51 -5.72
CA ARG A 3 -4.54 0.99 -4.37
C ARG A 3 -5.96 0.79 -3.87
N PHE A 4 -6.26 -0.36 -3.28
CA PHE A 4 -7.41 -0.54 -2.41
C PHE A 4 -7.49 0.71 -1.54
N SER A 5 -8.42 1.60 -1.87
CA SER A 5 -8.76 2.76 -1.09
C SER A 5 -8.97 2.22 0.30
N ARG A 6 -8.08 2.59 1.23
CA ARG A 6 -8.07 2.22 2.65
C ARG A 6 -9.45 1.72 3.03
N PHE A 7 -9.65 0.39 2.98
CA PHE A 7 -10.94 -0.18 3.29
C PHE A 7 -11.25 0.37 4.67
N SER A 8 -12.38 1.07 4.72
CA SER A 8 -12.87 1.79 5.88
C SER A 8 -13.11 0.79 7.02
N GLN A 9 -12.03 0.38 7.69
CA GLN A 9 -12.09 -0.28 8.99
C GLN A 9 -12.38 0.75 10.09
N GLN A 10 -12.39 2.05 9.75
CA GLN A 10 -13.12 3.04 10.54
C GLN A 10 -14.63 2.77 10.56
N GLY A 11 -15.20 2.08 9.56
CA GLY A 11 -16.61 1.69 9.55
C GLY A 11 -17.00 0.60 10.57
N PHE A 12 -16.05 -0.21 11.06
CA PHE A 12 -16.33 -1.27 12.03
C PHE A 12 -15.84 -0.96 13.46
N VAL A 13 -15.04 0.10 13.64
CA VAL A 13 -14.50 0.49 14.95
C VAL A 13 -15.01 1.88 15.41
N VAL A 14 -15.58 2.71 14.53
CA VAL A 14 -15.99 4.10 14.85
C VAL A 14 -17.51 4.25 15.01
N ALA A 15 -18.19 3.22 15.52
CA ALA A 15 -19.57 3.36 16.02
C ALA A 15 -19.65 3.82 17.48
N SER A 16 -18.52 4.18 18.11
CA SER A 16 -18.56 4.61 19.51
C SER A 16 -17.53 5.69 19.82
N VAL A 17 -18.04 6.69 20.53
CA VAL A 17 -17.40 7.86 21.14
C VAL A 17 -17.33 9.04 20.15
N SER A 18 -18.05 10.20 20.25
CA SER A 18 -18.13 11.53 21.03
C SER A 18 -17.39 12.92 20.71
N ALA A 19 -17.96 14.05 20.28
CA ALA A 19 -17.23 15.22 19.71
C ALA A 19 -16.15 16.07 20.45
N ALA A 20 -15.38 16.77 19.59
CA ALA A 20 -15.06 18.23 19.57
C ALA A 20 -14.04 18.85 20.55
N CYS A 21 -13.20 19.77 20.02
CA CYS A 21 -12.99 21.18 20.48
C CYS A 21 -11.84 21.94 19.73
N VAL A 22 -12.18 22.78 18.75
CA VAL A 22 -12.03 24.27 18.65
C VAL A 22 -10.80 25.03 19.24
N LEU A 23 -10.08 25.74 18.32
CA LEU A 23 -9.36 27.06 18.35
C LEU A 23 -8.11 27.25 19.28
N LEU A 24 -7.05 28.02 18.96
CA LEU A 24 -6.98 29.43 18.52
C LEU A 24 -5.52 29.88 18.16
N ALA A 25 -5.40 30.88 17.27
CA ALA A 25 -4.40 31.99 17.20
C ALA A 25 -2.98 31.80 16.59
N GLY A 26 -2.60 32.78 15.75
CA GLY A 26 -1.18 33.15 15.55
C GLY A 26 -0.83 33.87 14.24
N CYS A 27 -1.15 35.15 14.13
CA CYS A 27 -0.72 36.08 13.08
C CYS A 27 0.65 36.72 13.41
N GLY A 28 1.41 37.12 12.38
CA GLY A 28 2.50 38.12 12.45
C GLY A 28 3.87 37.58 12.02
N GLY A 29 4.71 38.26 11.25
CA GLY A 29 4.76 39.63 10.74
C GLY A 29 6.19 39.85 10.18
N GLY A 30 6.35 40.65 9.11
CA GLY A 30 7.61 40.79 8.36
C GLY A 30 8.54 41.91 8.81
N ASN A 31 9.75 41.97 8.24
CA ASN A 31 10.65 43.13 8.27
C ASN A 31 11.54 43.21 7.01
N SER A 32 11.90 44.45 6.66
CA SER A 32 12.45 44.96 5.41
C SER A 32 13.98 44.85 5.22
N GLY A 33 14.39 44.59 3.96
CA GLY A 33 15.37 45.39 3.19
C GLY A 33 16.89 45.23 3.43
N VAL A 34 17.58 44.59 2.48
CA VAL A 34 18.91 45.02 1.94
C VAL A 34 18.99 44.55 0.48
N SER A 35 19.16 45.48 -0.47
CA SER A 35 19.35 45.16 -1.89
C SER A 35 20.85 45.02 -2.17
N THR A 36 21.35 43.79 -2.09
CA THR A 36 22.58 43.37 -2.77
C THR A 36 22.13 42.64 -4.03
N THR A 37 22.79 42.85 -5.17
CA THR A 37 22.51 42.10 -6.39
C THR A 37 22.78 40.62 -6.11
N ALA A 38 21.74 39.89 -5.75
CA ALA A 38 21.84 38.52 -5.27
C ALA A 38 22.44 37.65 -6.39
N ALA A 39 23.49 36.90 -6.07
CA ALA A 39 24.01 35.88 -6.97
C ALA A 39 22.85 34.95 -7.35
N ALA A 40 22.70 34.67 -8.65
CA ALA A 40 21.62 33.82 -9.13
C ALA A 40 21.68 32.45 -8.43
N PRO A 41 20.56 31.96 -7.87
CA PRO A 41 20.54 30.67 -7.20
C PRO A 41 21.02 29.56 -8.15
N MET A 42 21.71 28.54 -7.63
CA MET A 42 22.27 27.47 -8.45
C MET A 42 21.91 26.08 -7.90
N LEU A 43 21.80 25.11 -8.80
CA LEU A 43 21.79 23.69 -8.49
C LEU A 43 23.17 23.14 -8.80
N GLN A 44 23.84 22.60 -7.79
CA GLN A 44 25.17 22.03 -7.94
C GLN A 44 25.23 20.65 -7.29
N GLY A 45 26.05 19.74 -7.80
CA GLY A 45 26.12 18.42 -7.19
C GLY A 45 27.00 17.46 -7.95
N LEU A 46 26.83 16.18 -7.66
CA LEU A 46 27.61 15.09 -8.23
C LEU A 46 26.68 14.04 -8.82
N ALA A 47 27.03 13.50 -9.98
CA ALA A 47 26.41 12.31 -10.54
C ALA A 47 27.39 11.13 -10.59
N ALA A 48 27.01 10.01 -9.99
CA ALA A 48 27.86 8.84 -9.85
C ALA A 48 27.07 7.53 -9.67
N THR A 49 27.65 6.40 -10.07
CA THR A 49 27.14 5.03 -9.84
C THR A 49 28.07 4.17 -8.98
N GLY A 50 28.94 4.78 -8.16
CA GLY A 50 30.17 4.17 -7.63
C GLY A 50 31.42 4.61 -8.40
N ALA A 51 31.21 5.14 -9.62
CA ALA A 51 32.20 5.90 -10.36
C ALA A 51 31.56 7.20 -10.87
N ALA A 52 32.38 8.24 -11.03
CA ALA A 52 31.95 9.50 -11.62
C ALA A 52 31.31 9.29 -12.99
N LEU A 53 30.11 9.81 -13.20
CA LEU A 53 29.52 9.87 -14.53
C LEU A 53 30.13 11.05 -15.27
N ALA A 54 31.32 10.87 -15.86
CA ALA A 54 32.01 11.92 -16.59
C ALA A 54 31.32 12.27 -17.92
N ASN A 55 31.25 13.56 -18.27
CA ASN A 55 30.68 14.05 -19.53
C ASN A 55 29.23 13.59 -19.78
N ALA A 56 28.47 13.33 -18.71
CA ALA A 56 27.09 12.90 -18.78
C ALA A 56 26.16 14.10 -18.94
N ALA A 57 25.10 13.95 -19.73
CA ALA A 57 24.12 15.00 -19.95
C ALA A 57 23.24 15.15 -18.69
N VAL A 58 23.18 16.37 -18.14
CA VAL A 58 22.31 16.74 -17.02
C VAL A 58 21.18 17.61 -17.55
N THR A 59 19.94 17.26 -17.24
CA THR A 59 18.78 18.12 -17.52
C THR A 59 18.00 18.35 -16.23
N ALA A 60 17.66 19.60 -15.93
CA ALA A 60 16.80 19.97 -14.80
C ALA A 60 15.49 20.57 -15.31
N LYS A 61 14.38 20.07 -14.79
CA LYS A 61 13.05 20.68 -14.96
C LYS A 61 12.58 21.17 -13.60
N CYS A 62 12.18 22.43 -13.54
CA CYS A 62 11.79 23.13 -12.32
C CYS A 62 10.28 23.38 -12.30
N ALA A 63 9.74 23.82 -11.15
CA ALA A 63 8.31 24.04 -10.98
C ALA A 63 7.77 25.07 -11.99
N THR A 64 8.61 26.06 -12.33
CA THR A 64 8.42 26.98 -13.45
C THR A 64 9.72 27.12 -14.26
N GLY A 65 9.65 27.81 -15.39
CA GLY A 65 10.80 28.12 -16.24
C GLY A 65 11.13 27.03 -17.25
N ALA A 66 11.96 27.38 -18.23
CA ALA A 66 12.40 26.45 -19.26
C ALA A 66 13.35 25.38 -18.67
N PRO A 67 13.38 24.16 -19.23
CA PRO A 67 14.37 23.14 -18.85
C PRO A 67 15.80 23.67 -18.97
N MET A 68 16.62 23.39 -17.96
CA MET A 68 18.05 23.70 -17.97
C MET A 68 18.83 22.46 -18.40
N VAL A 69 19.86 22.65 -19.21
CA VAL A 69 20.75 21.58 -19.67
C VAL A 69 22.19 21.91 -19.31
N GLY A 70 22.96 20.90 -18.97
CA GLY A 70 24.39 20.99 -18.70
C GLY A 70 25.05 19.63 -18.83
N THR A 71 26.32 19.56 -18.47
CA THR A 71 27.11 18.34 -18.49
C THR A 71 27.91 18.20 -17.20
N THR A 72 28.11 16.98 -16.75
CA THR A 72 29.04 16.71 -15.65
C THR A 72 30.49 16.85 -16.10
N ALA A 73 31.35 17.31 -15.19
CA ALA A 73 32.80 17.30 -15.34
C ALA A 73 33.38 15.87 -15.22
N ALA A 74 34.70 15.73 -15.41
CA ALA A 74 35.38 14.43 -15.33
C ALA A 74 35.26 13.75 -13.96
N ASP A 75 35.10 14.54 -12.90
CA ASP A 75 34.88 14.05 -11.54
C ASP A 75 33.40 13.81 -11.22
N GLY A 76 32.49 13.99 -12.19
CA GLY A 76 31.04 13.80 -12.03
C GLY A 76 30.31 15.03 -11.50
N THR A 77 31.01 16.13 -11.17
CA THR A 77 30.38 17.34 -10.64
C THR A 77 29.65 18.12 -11.73
N PHE A 78 28.59 18.83 -11.38
CA PHE A 78 27.86 19.71 -12.29
C PHE A 78 27.33 20.96 -11.60
N THR A 79 27.01 21.99 -12.37
CA THR A 79 26.35 23.21 -11.89
C THR A 79 25.37 23.73 -12.94
N LEU A 80 24.16 24.12 -12.51
CA LEU A 80 23.11 24.73 -13.31
C LEU A 80 22.64 26.00 -12.60
N THR A 81 22.62 27.14 -13.30
CA THR A 81 22.22 28.43 -12.74
C THR A 81 20.74 28.73 -13.02
N LEU A 82 19.97 29.12 -12.00
CA LEU A 82 18.56 29.51 -12.12
C LEU A 82 18.48 31.00 -12.47
N ASN A 83 18.70 31.33 -13.74
CA ASN A 83 18.74 32.72 -14.22
C ASN A 83 17.66 33.05 -15.26
N ALA A 84 16.78 32.12 -15.62
CA ALA A 84 15.79 32.27 -16.68
C ALA A 84 14.37 31.92 -16.22
N GLY A 85 14.00 32.34 -15.00
CA GLY A 85 12.63 32.20 -14.46
C GLY A 85 12.33 30.82 -13.84
N GLN A 86 13.35 30.00 -13.61
CA GLN A 86 13.20 28.74 -12.89
C GLN A 86 12.91 28.95 -11.41
N THR A 87 11.91 28.25 -10.89
CA THR A 87 11.62 28.19 -9.44
C THR A 87 11.65 26.75 -8.95
N THR A 88 12.21 26.53 -7.78
CA THR A 88 12.24 25.21 -7.15
C THR A 88 10.83 24.81 -6.66
N PRO A 89 10.54 23.51 -6.49
CA PRO A 89 11.43 22.36 -6.61
C PRO A 89 11.81 21.99 -8.05
N CYS A 90 12.99 21.40 -8.22
CA CYS A 90 13.45 20.88 -9.50
C CYS A 90 13.70 19.38 -9.45
N MET A 91 13.30 18.66 -10.49
CA MET A 91 13.72 17.29 -10.75
C MET A 91 14.84 17.31 -11.77
N LEU A 92 15.86 16.50 -11.56
CA LEU A 92 17.03 16.40 -12.42
C LEU A 92 17.12 15.00 -13.00
N GLN A 93 17.56 14.90 -14.24
CA GLN A 93 17.89 13.66 -14.93
C GLN A 93 19.34 13.72 -15.39
N VAL A 94 20.09 12.64 -15.19
CA VAL A 94 21.40 12.42 -15.82
C VAL A 94 21.33 11.21 -16.72
N VAL A 95 21.92 11.33 -17.91
CA VAL A 95 22.13 10.23 -18.85
C VAL A 95 23.61 10.16 -19.21
N GLY A 96 24.25 9.02 -18.97
CA GLY A 96 25.65 8.81 -19.30
C GLY A 96 26.23 7.56 -18.65
N GLY A 97 27.56 7.40 -18.71
CA GLY A 97 28.27 6.22 -18.22
C GLY A 97 28.42 5.11 -19.26
N SER A 98 29.16 4.05 -18.89
CA SER A 98 29.38 2.85 -19.71
C SER A 98 29.25 1.60 -18.84
N PRO A 99 28.16 0.81 -18.94
CA PRO A 99 27.00 1.03 -19.81
C PRO A 99 26.21 2.29 -19.43
N SER A 100 25.51 2.89 -20.41
CA SER A 100 24.73 4.10 -20.19
C SER A 100 23.60 3.86 -19.19
N VAL A 101 23.51 4.72 -18.18
CA VAL A 101 22.44 4.73 -17.19
C VAL A 101 21.63 6.02 -17.29
N THR A 102 20.37 5.97 -16.86
CA THR A 102 19.54 7.16 -16.63
C THR A 102 19.21 7.22 -15.16
N LEU A 103 19.59 8.29 -14.47
CA LEU A 103 19.38 8.48 -13.04
C LEU A 103 18.66 9.80 -12.78
N HIS A 104 17.96 9.88 -11.65
CA HIS A 104 17.20 11.07 -11.26
C HIS A 104 17.55 11.55 -9.86
N GLY A 105 17.48 12.86 -9.69
CA GLY A 105 17.64 13.55 -8.41
C GLY A 105 16.52 14.57 -8.23
N PHE A 106 16.42 15.12 -7.03
CA PHE A 106 15.39 16.09 -6.69
C PHE A 106 15.91 17.16 -5.73
N ALA A 107 15.71 18.42 -6.10
CA ALA A 107 16.10 19.58 -5.33
C ALA A 107 14.84 20.30 -4.84
N VAL A 108 14.64 20.33 -3.51
CA VAL A 108 13.53 21.08 -2.90
C VAL A 108 13.76 22.59 -3.03
N ASP A 109 15.01 23.01 -2.81
CA ASP A 109 15.49 24.38 -2.89
C ASP A 109 16.75 24.45 -3.75
N ALA A 110 17.17 25.68 -4.09
CA ALA A 110 18.47 25.89 -4.74
C ALA A 110 19.59 25.45 -3.78
N GLY A 111 20.68 24.91 -4.32
CA GLY A 111 21.78 24.37 -3.53
C GLY A 111 22.24 23.02 -4.06
N ARG A 112 22.61 22.13 -3.14
CA ARG A 112 23.20 20.84 -3.50
C ARG A 112 22.14 19.82 -3.93
N VAL A 113 22.39 19.08 -5.00
CA VAL A 113 21.59 17.93 -5.42
C VAL A 113 22.44 16.85 -6.07
N ASN A 114 22.52 15.68 -5.45
CA ASN A 114 23.23 14.53 -6.00
C ASN A 114 22.32 13.70 -6.91
N ILE A 115 22.91 13.01 -7.89
CA ILE A 115 22.22 12.15 -8.85
C ILE A 115 22.92 10.79 -8.90
N THR A 116 22.48 9.87 -8.04
CA THR A 116 23.04 8.54 -7.85
C THR A 116 21.95 7.46 -7.91
N PRO A 117 22.29 6.16 -7.97
CA PRO A 117 21.29 5.09 -7.81
C PRO A 117 20.42 5.24 -6.56
N LEU A 118 20.96 5.79 -5.47
CA LEU A 118 20.22 5.99 -4.22
C LEU A 118 19.22 7.14 -4.33
N THR A 119 19.63 8.29 -4.88
CA THR A 119 18.69 9.41 -5.09
C THR A 119 17.59 9.03 -6.07
N ASP A 120 17.92 8.22 -7.06
CA ASP A 120 16.96 7.71 -8.02
C ASP A 120 15.93 6.77 -7.37
N LEU A 121 16.35 5.89 -6.46
CA LEU A 121 15.44 5.08 -5.64
C LEU A 121 14.60 5.94 -4.69
N VAL A 122 15.16 7.02 -4.12
CA VAL A 122 14.42 7.95 -3.26
C VAL A 122 13.32 8.64 -4.08
N VAL A 123 13.66 9.16 -5.26
CA VAL A 123 12.69 9.80 -6.17
C VAL A 123 11.64 8.78 -6.65
N THR A 124 12.05 7.55 -6.97
CA THR A 124 11.14 6.45 -7.34
C THR A 124 10.15 6.15 -6.22
N LYS A 125 10.63 6.02 -4.98
CA LYS A 125 9.78 5.73 -3.81
C LYS A 125 8.84 6.90 -3.48
N ALA A 126 9.33 8.13 -3.58
CA ALA A 126 8.52 9.33 -3.35
C ALA A 126 7.41 9.48 -4.40
N LEU A 127 7.70 9.14 -5.66
CA LEU A 127 6.72 9.13 -6.75
C LEU A 127 5.75 7.93 -6.70
N GLY A 128 6.22 6.78 -6.23
CA GLY A 128 5.51 5.50 -6.35
C GLY A 128 5.38 5.00 -7.80
N THR A 129 6.17 5.54 -8.73
CA THR A 129 6.18 5.20 -10.16
C THR A 129 7.56 5.49 -10.78
N SER A 130 7.71 5.23 -12.08
CA SER A 130 8.95 5.47 -12.83
C SER A 130 9.34 6.95 -12.85
N PRO A 131 10.55 7.31 -12.37
CA PRO A 131 11.07 8.67 -12.46
C PRO A 131 11.21 9.17 -13.90
N THR A 132 11.52 8.32 -14.87
CA THR A 132 11.66 8.73 -16.28
C THR A 132 10.34 9.25 -16.84
N ILE A 133 9.22 8.60 -16.52
CA ILE A 133 7.88 9.05 -16.95
C ILE A 133 7.53 10.37 -16.26
N ALA A 134 7.81 10.47 -14.96
CA ALA A 134 7.57 11.69 -14.20
C ALA A 134 8.41 12.87 -14.69
N PHE A 135 9.68 12.63 -15.04
CA PHE A 135 10.58 13.63 -15.59
C PHE A 135 10.15 14.11 -16.99
N GLY A 136 9.69 13.19 -17.85
CA GLY A 136 9.17 13.52 -19.18
C GLY A 136 8.05 14.57 -19.12
N SER A 137 7.21 14.50 -18.10
CA SER A 137 6.06 15.39 -17.88
C SER A 137 6.19 16.26 -16.62
N TYR A 138 7.40 16.55 -16.14
CA TYR A 138 7.60 17.24 -14.86
C TYR A 138 6.90 18.60 -14.80
N ASP A 139 6.23 18.87 -13.67
CA ASP A 139 5.53 20.11 -13.35
C ASP A 139 5.60 20.37 -11.82
N ALA A 140 5.10 21.52 -11.39
CA ALA A 140 5.05 21.90 -9.97
C ALA A 140 4.27 20.90 -9.11
N ALA A 141 3.22 20.26 -9.65
CA ALA A 141 2.42 19.29 -8.89
C ALA A 141 3.23 18.02 -8.60
N LYS A 142 3.99 17.50 -9.58
CA LYS A 142 4.92 16.37 -9.38
C LYS A 142 6.04 16.73 -8.42
N GLY A 143 6.56 17.96 -8.49
CA GLY A 143 7.51 18.47 -7.51
C GLY A 143 6.95 18.44 -6.08
N ASN A 144 5.69 18.83 -5.89
CA ASN A 144 5.03 18.78 -4.59
C ASN A 144 4.82 17.35 -4.08
N VAL A 145 4.51 16.39 -4.96
CA VAL A 145 4.42 14.96 -4.62
C VAL A 145 5.75 14.42 -4.12
N ILE A 146 6.84 14.68 -4.87
CA ILE A 146 8.18 14.20 -4.48
C ILE A 146 8.59 14.81 -3.14
N ARG A 147 8.38 16.13 -2.95
CA ARG A 147 8.69 16.83 -1.70
C ARG A 147 7.94 16.25 -0.51
N ALA A 148 6.65 15.98 -0.65
CA ALA A 148 5.83 15.41 0.44
C ALA A 148 6.25 13.98 0.81
N GLY A 149 6.75 13.19 -0.15
CA GLY A 149 7.20 11.81 0.08
C GLY A 149 8.67 11.68 0.49
N LEU A 150 9.42 12.78 0.54
CA LEU A 150 10.89 12.75 0.54
C LEU A 150 11.47 12.11 1.80
N ASP A 151 10.97 12.46 2.98
CA ASP A 151 11.50 11.94 4.26
C ASP A 151 11.24 10.44 4.40
N ALA A 152 10.02 10.00 4.06
CA ALA A 152 9.66 8.59 4.04
C ALA A 152 10.49 7.80 3.01
N ALA A 153 10.74 8.39 1.84
CA ALA A 153 11.55 7.77 0.80
C ALA A 153 13.03 7.67 1.19
N LYS A 154 13.61 8.72 1.79
CA LYS A 154 14.97 8.72 2.33
C LYS A 154 15.13 7.62 3.39
N SER A 155 14.21 7.56 4.35
CA SER A 155 14.22 6.54 5.41
C SER A 155 14.10 5.11 4.85
N TYR A 156 13.16 4.90 3.93
CA TYR A 156 13.00 3.63 3.22
C TYR A 156 14.28 3.21 2.49
N VAL A 157 14.85 4.09 1.66
CA VAL A 157 16.05 3.76 0.89
C VAL A 157 17.22 3.46 1.82
N ASN A 158 17.43 4.24 2.89
CA ASN A 158 18.50 3.95 3.85
C ASN A 158 18.32 2.55 4.48
N THR A 159 17.12 2.22 4.97
CA THR A 159 16.84 0.89 5.55
C THR A 159 17.08 -0.24 4.55
N GLN A 160 16.59 -0.10 3.32
CA GLN A 160 16.71 -1.15 2.31
C GLN A 160 18.15 -1.33 1.84
N VAL A 161 18.89 -0.25 1.67
CA VAL A 161 20.29 -0.27 1.26
C VAL A 161 21.16 -0.86 2.35
N THR A 162 20.90 -0.56 3.63
CA THR A 162 21.58 -1.23 4.75
C THR A 162 21.28 -2.72 4.79
N ALA A 163 20.05 -3.13 4.51
CA ALA A 163 19.70 -4.55 4.46
C ALA A 163 20.46 -5.31 3.35
N ILE A 164 20.76 -4.62 2.23
CA ILE A 164 21.48 -5.16 1.07
C ILE A 164 22.99 -5.16 1.29
N THR A 165 23.54 -4.01 1.65
CA THR A 165 24.99 -3.75 1.67
C THR A 165 25.63 -4.02 3.03
N GLY A 166 24.83 -4.06 4.11
CA GLY A 166 25.32 -4.04 5.48
C GLY A 166 25.85 -2.67 5.94
N GLN A 167 25.70 -1.63 5.13
CA GLN A 167 26.23 -0.28 5.38
C GLN A 167 25.09 0.73 5.51
N SER A 168 25.23 1.69 6.43
CA SER A 168 24.30 2.81 6.60
C SER A 168 24.89 4.07 5.99
N THR A 169 24.04 4.91 5.40
CA THR A 169 24.47 6.18 4.81
C THR A 169 24.84 7.17 5.91
N LEU A 170 26.01 7.81 5.83
CA LEU A 170 26.48 8.77 6.84
C LEU A 170 26.00 10.19 6.57
N LEU A 171 25.71 10.51 5.30
CA LEU A 171 25.23 11.81 4.85
C LEU A 171 23.79 11.75 4.29
N ASP A 172 23.17 12.93 4.13
CA ASP A 172 21.89 13.04 3.41
C ASP A 172 22.09 12.62 1.95
N LEU A 173 21.37 11.57 1.54
CA LEU A 173 21.43 10.98 0.20
C LEU A 173 21.28 12.00 -0.93
N LEU A 174 20.44 13.02 -0.75
CA LEU A 174 20.09 13.99 -1.80
C LEU A 174 20.99 15.21 -1.79
N VAL A 175 21.38 15.71 -0.61
CA VAL A 175 22.06 17.02 -0.47
C VAL A 175 23.38 16.97 0.28
N GLY A 176 23.84 15.78 0.66
CA GLY A 176 25.13 15.57 1.32
C GLY A 176 26.32 15.90 0.42
N VAL A 177 27.45 16.26 1.02
CA VAL A 177 28.71 16.50 0.28
C VAL A 177 29.30 15.16 -0.13
N PHE A 178 28.96 14.72 -1.33
CA PHE A 178 29.38 13.43 -1.89
C PHE A 178 30.67 13.56 -2.69
N LYS A 179 31.58 12.59 -2.56
CA LYS A 179 32.80 12.47 -3.37
C LYS A 179 33.01 11.01 -3.79
N VAL A 180 33.31 10.79 -5.07
CA VAL A 180 33.67 9.45 -5.56
C VAL A 180 34.88 8.92 -4.78
N GLY A 181 34.77 7.67 -4.31
CA GLY A 181 35.73 6.98 -3.45
C GLY A 181 35.58 7.22 -1.94
N ASP A 182 34.61 8.03 -1.49
CA ASP A 182 34.33 8.22 -0.06
C ASP A 182 33.53 7.04 0.56
N ALA A 183 33.18 7.15 1.83
CA ALA A 183 32.47 6.10 2.54
C ALA A 183 31.03 5.89 2.02
N ASP A 184 30.37 6.95 1.55
CA ASP A 184 29.02 6.88 1.00
C ASP A 184 29.03 6.35 -0.45
N ASP A 185 30.11 6.59 -1.21
CA ASP A 185 30.32 6.01 -2.54
C ASP A 185 30.53 4.50 -2.52
N LYS A 186 31.20 3.96 -1.49
CA LYS A 186 31.33 2.51 -1.28
C LYS A 186 29.98 1.80 -1.11
N ILE A 187 28.93 2.52 -0.69
CA ILE A 187 27.57 1.99 -0.62
C ILE A 187 27.01 1.80 -2.04
N LEU A 188 27.32 2.72 -2.97
CA LEU A 188 26.95 2.57 -4.38
C LEU A 188 27.65 1.36 -5.01
N ASP A 189 28.96 1.20 -4.75
CA ASP A 189 29.72 0.04 -5.20
C ASP A 189 29.15 -1.27 -4.66
N SER A 190 28.82 -1.31 -3.38
CA SER A 190 28.25 -2.49 -2.71
C SER A 190 26.86 -2.83 -3.24
N LEU A 191 26.02 -1.83 -3.52
CA LEU A 191 24.71 -2.02 -4.13
C LEU A 191 24.82 -2.54 -5.57
N ALA A 192 25.75 -1.98 -6.35
CA ALA A 192 26.03 -2.43 -7.71
C ALA A 192 26.54 -3.89 -7.72
N ALA A 193 27.47 -4.22 -6.83
CA ALA A 193 27.99 -5.58 -6.68
C ALA A 193 26.90 -6.58 -6.26
N ALA A 194 26.05 -6.22 -5.29
CA ALA A 194 24.96 -7.08 -4.83
C ALA A 194 23.90 -7.35 -5.92
N THR A 195 23.53 -6.32 -6.69
CA THR A 195 22.59 -6.47 -7.80
C THR A 195 23.18 -7.31 -8.93
N ALA A 196 24.45 -7.10 -9.29
CA ALA A 196 25.15 -7.89 -10.30
C ALA A 196 25.27 -9.36 -9.89
N ALA A 197 25.63 -9.65 -8.63
CA ALA A 197 25.72 -11.01 -8.10
C ALA A 197 24.37 -11.76 -8.16
N ALA A 198 23.25 -11.03 -8.11
CA ALA A 198 21.91 -11.58 -8.22
C ALA A 198 21.40 -11.70 -9.67
N GLY A 199 22.17 -11.27 -10.67
CA GLY A 199 21.71 -11.16 -12.06
C GLY A 199 20.56 -10.15 -12.24
N LYS A 200 20.50 -9.12 -11.38
CA LYS A 200 19.46 -8.07 -11.36
C LYS A 200 20.04 -6.72 -11.75
N THR A 201 19.15 -5.75 -11.97
CA THR A 201 19.48 -4.39 -12.38
C THR A 201 18.89 -3.36 -11.42
N LEU A 202 19.33 -2.10 -11.53
CA LEU A 202 18.68 -0.98 -10.84
C LEU A 202 17.19 -0.86 -11.22
N SER A 203 16.79 -1.31 -12.41
CA SER A 203 15.38 -1.31 -12.81
C SER A 203 14.53 -2.25 -11.96
N ASP A 204 15.05 -3.41 -11.57
CA ASP A 204 14.36 -4.33 -10.66
C ASP A 204 14.15 -3.69 -9.28
N LEU A 205 15.17 -2.99 -8.78
CA LEU A 205 15.08 -2.23 -7.53
C LEU A 205 14.07 -1.08 -7.61
N ARG A 206 13.98 -0.38 -8.75
CA ARG A 206 12.97 0.68 -8.97
C ARG A 206 11.55 0.13 -8.89
N VAL A 207 11.30 -1.04 -9.48
CA VAL A 207 9.99 -1.70 -9.42
C VAL A 207 9.63 -1.99 -7.95
N GLY A 208 10.57 -2.51 -7.17
CA GLY A 208 10.41 -2.72 -5.73
C GLY A 208 10.18 -1.42 -4.94
N ALA A 209 11.00 -0.40 -5.21
CA ALA A 209 10.95 0.89 -4.52
C ALA A 209 9.65 1.66 -4.80
N ALA A 210 9.16 1.65 -6.05
CA ALA A 210 7.88 2.23 -6.42
C ALA A 210 6.72 1.58 -5.66
N GLN A 211 6.83 0.28 -5.39
CA GLN A 211 5.85 -0.49 -4.60
C GLN A 211 6.08 -0.35 -3.09
N GLY A 212 7.25 0.08 -2.63
CA GLY A 212 7.61 0.06 -1.21
C GLY A 212 7.98 -1.33 -0.67
N ALA A 213 8.25 -2.30 -1.55
CA ALA A 213 8.60 -3.65 -1.16
C ALA A 213 9.98 -3.71 -0.48
N ALA A 214 10.26 -4.77 0.30
CA ALA A 214 11.63 -5.03 0.72
C ALA A 214 12.52 -5.32 -0.50
N LEU A 215 13.67 -4.65 -0.61
CA LEU A 215 14.55 -4.79 -1.78
C LEU A 215 15.49 -6.00 -1.69
N LYS A 216 15.89 -6.39 -0.48
CA LYS A 216 16.79 -7.53 -0.28
C LYS A 216 16.27 -8.84 -0.91
N PRO A 217 15.00 -9.23 -0.76
CA PRO A 217 14.46 -10.43 -1.41
C PRO A 217 14.48 -10.36 -2.95
N ILE A 218 14.40 -9.15 -3.54
CA ILE A 218 14.41 -8.94 -5.00
C ILE A 218 15.78 -9.29 -5.59
N ILE A 219 16.84 -9.07 -4.82
CA ILE A 219 18.23 -9.36 -5.22
C ILE A 219 18.80 -10.59 -4.50
N GLN A 220 17.94 -11.49 -4.02
CA GLN A 220 18.39 -12.76 -3.48
C GLN A 220 18.27 -13.82 -4.58
N ILE A 221 19.37 -14.50 -4.88
CA ILE A 221 19.33 -15.73 -5.68
C ILE A 221 18.41 -16.72 -4.96
N ALA A 222 17.36 -17.19 -5.66
CA ALA A 222 16.55 -18.29 -5.16
C ALA A 222 17.50 -19.46 -4.88
N PRO A 223 17.42 -20.10 -3.69
CA PRO A 223 18.18 -21.32 -3.44
C PRO A 223 17.93 -22.29 -4.61
N PRO A 224 18.96 -22.99 -5.13
CA PRO A 224 18.75 -23.97 -6.17
C PRO A 224 17.65 -24.93 -5.70
N ALA A 225 16.58 -25.04 -6.48
CA ALA A 225 15.49 -25.95 -6.16
C ALA A 225 16.12 -27.33 -5.94
N VAL A 226 16.01 -27.85 -4.71
CA VAL A 226 16.43 -29.22 -4.42
C VAL A 226 15.48 -30.10 -5.21
N VAL A 227 15.92 -30.54 -6.38
CA VAL A 227 15.21 -31.55 -7.16
C VAL A 227 15.31 -32.81 -6.32
N VAL A 228 14.28 -33.07 -5.50
CA VAL A 228 14.13 -34.36 -4.85
C VAL A 228 13.93 -35.37 -5.98
N PRO A 229 14.86 -36.32 -6.21
CA PRO A 229 14.67 -37.32 -7.25
C PRO A 229 13.35 -38.07 -6.98
N PRO A 230 12.54 -38.35 -8.00
CA PRO A 230 11.27 -39.04 -7.83
C PRO A 230 11.50 -40.35 -7.08
N VAL A 231 10.80 -40.53 -5.96
CA VAL A 231 10.78 -41.80 -5.23
C VAL A 231 10.08 -42.81 -6.13
N VAL A 232 10.87 -43.68 -6.76
CA VAL A 232 10.35 -44.82 -7.52
C VAL A 232 9.81 -45.82 -6.51
N ILE A 233 8.49 -45.83 -6.32
CA ILE A 233 7.82 -46.90 -5.57
C ILE A 233 7.79 -48.11 -6.51
N PRO A 234 8.43 -49.25 -6.18
CA PRO A 234 8.39 -50.43 -7.03
C PRO A 234 6.94 -50.93 -7.16
N PRO A 235 6.48 -51.29 -8.37
CA PRO A 235 5.12 -51.74 -8.59
C PRO A 235 4.86 -53.04 -7.81
N VAL A 236 3.75 -53.06 -7.07
CA VAL A 236 3.24 -54.27 -6.42
C VAL A 236 2.71 -55.20 -7.52
N VAL A 237 3.38 -56.34 -7.72
CA VAL A 237 2.97 -57.36 -8.67
C VAL A 237 1.81 -58.15 -8.06
N ILE A 238 0.60 -57.93 -8.56
CA ILE A 238 -0.56 -58.78 -8.27
C ILE A 238 -0.60 -59.87 -9.35
N PRO A 239 -0.64 -61.18 -8.99
CA PRO A 239 -0.67 -62.26 -9.98
C PRO A 239 -1.94 -62.21 -10.85
N PRO A 240 -1.84 -62.51 -12.16
CA PRO A 240 -2.95 -62.38 -13.09
C PRO A 240 -4.04 -63.43 -12.84
N ILE A 241 -5.30 -62.97 -12.80
CA ILE A 241 -6.48 -63.84 -12.88
C ILE A 241 -6.67 -64.22 -14.35
N VAL A 242 -6.60 -65.52 -14.63
CA VAL A 242 -6.78 -66.09 -15.97
C VAL A 242 -8.28 -66.21 -16.26
N VAL A 243 -8.78 -65.38 -17.17
CA VAL A 243 -10.12 -65.53 -17.78
C VAL A 243 -9.93 -66.11 -19.18
N PRO A 244 -10.65 -67.20 -19.56
CA PRO A 244 -10.49 -67.83 -20.87
C PRO A 244 -10.95 -66.91 -22.02
N PRO A 245 -10.32 -67.02 -23.21
CA PRO A 245 -10.53 -66.09 -24.31
C PRO A 245 -11.88 -66.33 -25.01
N ILE A 246 -12.68 -65.27 -25.13
CA ILE A 246 -13.81 -65.21 -26.06
C ILE A 246 -13.25 -64.74 -27.41
N VAL A 247 -13.39 -65.59 -28.43
CA VAL A 247 -12.97 -65.29 -29.80
C VAL A 247 -14.11 -64.56 -30.51
N THR A 248 -13.94 -63.27 -30.77
CA THR A 248 -14.77 -62.53 -31.71
C THR A 248 -14.02 -62.33 -33.04
N PRO A 249 -14.67 -62.51 -34.20
CA PRO A 249 -14.03 -62.35 -35.51
C PRO A 249 -13.53 -60.92 -35.76
N PRO A 250 -12.48 -60.73 -36.57
CA PRO A 250 -11.89 -59.41 -36.81
C PRO A 250 -12.82 -58.56 -37.68
N VAL A 251 -13.27 -57.43 -37.14
CA VAL A 251 -13.89 -56.35 -37.92
C VAL A 251 -12.77 -55.43 -38.39
N VAL A 252 -12.53 -55.42 -39.71
CA VAL A 252 -11.59 -54.51 -40.34
C VAL A 252 -12.28 -53.17 -40.55
N THR A 253 -11.98 -52.18 -39.72
CA THR A 253 -12.36 -50.79 -39.98
C THR A 253 -11.26 -50.12 -40.81
N PRO A 254 -11.60 -49.48 -41.95
CA PRO A 254 -10.63 -48.79 -42.79
C PRO A 254 -10.04 -47.55 -42.08
N PRO A 255 -8.83 -47.09 -42.47
CA PRO A 255 -8.15 -45.99 -41.79
C PRO A 255 -8.89 -44.67 -42.05
N VAL A 256 -9.35 -44.02 -40.98
CA VAL A 256 -9.83 -42.64 -41.03
C VAL A 256 -8.64 -41.72 -40.84
N ILE A 257 -8.24 -41.03 -41.90
CA ILE A 257 -7.30 -39.90 -41.83
C ILE A 257 -8.05 -38.74 -41.17
N ALA A 258 -7.71 -38.42 -39.92
CA ALA A 258 -8.22 -37.23 -39.26
C ALA A 258 -7.60 -35.98 -39.90
N PRO A 259 -8.40 -34.99 -40.34
CA PRO A 259 -7.86 -33.73 -40.86
C PRO A 259 -7.07 -33.00 -39.76
N PRO A 260 -6.05 -32.20 -40.13
CA PRO A 260 -5.21 -31.51 -39.16
C PRO A 260 -6.07 -30.58 -38.28
N VAL A 261 -5.99 -30.80 -36.97
CA VAL A 261 -6.60 -29.94 -35.97
C VAL A 261 -5.81 -28.63 -35.94
N VAL A 262 -6.33 -27.61 -36.63
CA VAL A 262 -5.87 -26.24 -36.44
C VAL A 262 -6.48 -25.77 -35.13
N THR A 263 -5.74 -25.89 -34.02
CA THR A 263 -6.09 -25.17 -32.79
C THR A 263 -6.03 -23.68 -33.10
N PRO A 264 -7.16 -22.95 -33.02
CA PRO A 264 -7.14 -21.50 -33.16
C PRO A 264 -6.13 -20.92 -32.16
N PRO A 265 -5.42 -19.83 -32.50
CA PRO A 265 -4.57 -19.16 -31.52
C PRO A 265 -5.41 -18.88 -30.28
N VAL A 266 -4.93 -19.37 -29.13
CA VAL A 266 -5.48 -18.97 -27.83
C VAL A 266 -5.22 -17.49 -27.73
N VAL A 267 -6.24 -16.70 -28.03
CA VAL A 267 -6.26 -15.29 -27.67
C VAL A 267 -6.36 -15.28 -26.16
N THR A 268 -5.20 -15.23 -25.48
CA THR A 268 -5.17 -14.81 -24.08
C THR A 268 -5.85 -13.45 -24.05
N PRO A 269 -7.00 -13.31 -23.36
CA PRO A 269 -7.64 -12.02 -23.20
C PRO A 269 -6.61 -11.02 -22.67
N PRO A 270 -6.69 -9.75 -23.08
CA PRO A 270 -5.84 -8.71 -22.51
C PRO A 270 -5.93 -8.80 -20.98
N VAL A 271 -4.76 -8.78 -20.34
CA VAL A 271 -4.58 -8.84 -18.88
C VAL A 271 -5.64 -7.96 -18.22
N SER A 272 -6.68 -8.59 -17.66
CA SER A 272 -7.81 -7.88 -17.07
C SER A 272 -7.28 -7.05 -15.91
N ALA A 273 -7.84 -5.85 -15.74
CA ALA A 273 -7.67 -5.10 -14.52
C ALA A 273 -8.04 -6.00 -13.34
N ASN A 274 -7.07 -6.32 -12.47
CA ASN A 274 -7.20 -7.15 -11.27
C ASN A 274 -8.62 -7.04 -10.69
N GLU A 275 -9.44 -8.09 -10.77
CA GLU A 275 -10.87 -8.01 -10.38
C GLU A 275 -11.04 -7.75 -8.88
N CYS A 276 -10.00 -8.02 -8.10
CA CYS A 276 -9.95 -7.67 -6.68
C CYS A 276 -9.63 -6.19 -6.45
N ALA A 277 -9.13 -5.44 -7.44
CA ALA A 277 -8.89 -4.01 -7.32
C ALA A 277 -10.19 -3.22 -7.55
N PRO A 278 -10.72 -2.51 -6.54
CA PRO A 278 -11.91 -1.68 -6.72
C PRO A 278 -11.71 -0.55 -7.73
N LEU A 279 -12.82 -0.05 -8.28
CA LEU A 279 -12.79 1.14 -9.12
C LEU A 279 -12.25 2.34 -8.31
N LEU A 280 -11.51 3.26 -8.93
CA LEU A 280 -11.08 4.46 -8.22
C LEU A 280 -12.32 5.32 -7.91
N PRO A 281 -12.56 5.77 -6.66
CA PRO A 281 -13.63 6.71 -6.38
C PRO A 281 -13.38 8.07 -7.06
N LYS A 282 -14.45 8.75 -7.51
CA LYS A 282 -14.43 10.08 -8.13
C LYS A 282 -15.62 10.88 -7.63
N ALA A 283 -15.45 12.20 -7.63
CA ALA A 283 -16.55 13.10 -7.27
C ALA A 283 -17.77 12.89 -8.18
N GLY A 284 -18.94 12.81 -7.56
CA GLY A 284 -20.21 12.43 -8.21
C GLY A 284 -20.57 10.96 -8.08
N ASP A 285 -19.65 10.11 -7.59
CA ASP A 285 -20.04 8.76 -7.18
C ASP A 285 -20.91 8.80 -5.93
N SER A 286 -21.91 7.92 -5.90
CA SER A 286 -22.75 7.69 -4.72
C SER A 286 -23.08 6.21 -4.58
N LEU A 287 -23.04 5.66 -3.36
CA LEU A 287 -23.38 4.28 -3.08
C LEU A 287 -24.27 4.21 -1.84
N THR A 288 -25.34 3.43 -1.92
CA THR A 288 -26.30 3.22 -0.84
C THR A 288 -26.31 1.75 -0.46
N PHE A 289 -26.23 1.49 0.84
CA PHE A 289 -26.17 0.15 1.41
C PHE A 289 -27.23 -0.02 2.49
N THR A 290 -27.58 -1.27 2.73
CA THR A 290 -28.32 -1.70 3.91
C THR A 290 -27.46 -2.69 4.68
N ASN A 291 -27.41 -2.54 5.99
CA ASN A 291 -26.87 -3.55 6.89
C ASN A 291 -28.01 -4.18 7.69
N THR A 292 -27.99 -5.51 7.78
CA THR A 292 -28.94 -6.30 8.55
C THR A 292 -28.18 -7.16 9.55
N ALA A 293 -28.50 -7.04 10.84
CA ALA A 293 -27.91 -7.82 11.92
C ALA A 293 -28.89 -8.86 12.50
N ASN A 294 -28.38 -10.03 12.90
CA ASN A 294 -29.16 -11.13 13.47
C ASN A 294 -28.37 -11.81 14.61
N PRO A 295 -28.96 -12.08 15.80
CA PRO A 295 -30.32 -11.72 16.24
C PRO A 295 -30.45 -10.22 16.55
N GLY A 296 -31.58 -9.61 16.17
CA GLY A 296 -31.86 -8.20 16.46
C GLY A 296 -32.66 -7.49 15.38
N GLY A 297 -32.58 -7.93 14.12
CA GLY A 297 -33.42 -7.43 13.02
C GLY A 297 -33.22 -5.94 12.67
N ALA A 298 -32.26 -5.27 13.30
CA ALA A 298 -31.99 -3.86 13.06
C ALA A 298 -31.47 -3.68 11.63
N MET A 299 -32.16 -2.84 10.86
CA MET A 299 -31.73 -2.39 9.55
C MET A 299 -31.09 -1.01 9.67
N LEU A 300 -29.84 -0.91 9.24
CA LEU A 300 -29.10 0.35 9.18
C LEU A 300 -28.90 0.72 7.71
N GLY A 301 -29.29 1.94 7.35
CA GLY A 301 -28.99 2.51 6.04
C GLY A 301 -27.63 3.18 6.05
N TYR A 302 -26.84 3.00 5.00
CA TYR A 302 -25.62 3.77 4.79
C TYR A 302 -25.63 4.40 3.41
N ARG A 303 -25.21 5.66 3.32
CA ARG A 303 -25.00 6.36 2.07
C ARG A 303 -23.60 6.93 2.04
N TYR A 304 -22.91 6.71 0.94
CA TYR A 304 -21.55 7.17 0.68
C TYR A 304 -21.61 8.10 -0.52
N ASP A 305 -21.32 9.38 -0.33
CA ASP A 305 -21.26 10.37 -1.41
C ASP A 305 -19.83 10.90 -1.55
N TYR A 306 -19.31 10.86 -2.78
CA TYR A 306 -17.97 11.35 -3.09
C TYR A 306 -18.07 12.75 -3.72
N THR A 307 -17.38 13.72 -3.14
CA THR A 307 -17.38 15.11 -3.61
C THR A 307 -15.97 15.66 -3.68
N ASN A 308 -15.70 16.48 -4.68
CA ASN A 308 -14.45 17.25 -4.72
C ASN A 308 -14.58 18.39 -3.72
N THR A 309 -13.53 18.58 -2.95
CA THR A 309 -13.47 19.62 -1.93
C THR A 309 -12.02 20.00 -1.66
N THR A 310 -11.79 20.79 -0.62
CA THR A 310 -10.48 21.06 -0.07
C THR A 310 -10.43 20.68 1.39
N TYR A 311 -9.34 20.06 1.83
CA TYR A 311 -9.07 19.79 3.24
C TYR A 311 -7.76 20.47 3.63
N GLN A 312 -7.80 21.36 4.63
CA GLN A 312 -6.64 22.15 5.08
C GLN A 312 -5.89 22.85 3.91
N GLY A 313 -6.64 23.41 2.96
CA GLY A 313 -6.09 24.10 1.79
C GLY A 313 -5.59 23.20 0.66
N GLN A 314 -5.65 21.87 0.81
CA GLN A 314 -5.28 20.91 -0.24
C GLN A 314 -6.50 20.37 -0.97
N SER A 315 -6.40 20.10 -2.28
CA SER A 315 -7.47 19.41 -3.02
C SER A 315 -7.71 18.02 -2.43
N ALA A 316 -8.98 17.71 -2.16
CA ALA A 316 -9.41 16.50 -1.50
C ALA A 316 -10.65 15.92 -2.20
N LEU A 317 -10.75 14.61 -2.19
CA LEU A 317 -12.00 13.89 -2.39
C LEU A 317 -12.59 13.60 -1.01
N ALA A 318 -13.71 14.24 -0.69
CA ALA A 318 -14.49 13.95 0.50
C ALA A 318 -15.39 12.75 0.25
N LEU A 319 -15.33 11.78 1.15
CA LEU A 319 -16.29 10.71 1.33
C LEU A 319 -17.20 11.09 2.49
N THR A 320 -18.41 11.49 2.18
CA THR A 320 -19.47 11.72 3.17
C THR A 320 -20.18 10.41 3.40
N MET A 321 -20.09 9.86 4.61
CA MET A 321 -20.84 8.69 5.03
C MET A 321 -22.00 9.13 5.91
N THR A 322 -23.23 8.90 5.46
CA THR A 322 -24.45 9.11 6.24
C THR A 322 -24.97 7.75 6.68
N ALA A 323 -25.06 7.53 7.99
CA ALA A 323 -25.70 6.35 8.58
C ALA A 323 -27.09 6.73 9.08
N THR A 324 -28.10 5.94 8.75
CA THR A 324 -29.49 6.18 9.15
C THR A 324 -30.03 4.98 9.92
N THR A 325 -30.51 5.23 11.13
CA THR A 325 -31.09 4.22 12.03
C THR A 325 -32.41 4.75 12.58
N ASN A 326 -33.50 4.02 12.38
CA ASN A 326 -34.83 4.41 12.90
C ASN A 326 -35.22 5.87 12.57
N GLY A 327 -34.87 6.34 11.36
CA GLY A 327 -35.15 7.71 10.90
C GLY A 327 -34.17 8.79 11.39
N VAL A 328 -33.23 8.45 12.28
CA VAL A 328 -32.17 9.36 12.73
C VAL A 328 -30.93 9.17 11.89
N SER A 329 -30.34 10.26 11.38
CA SER A 329 -29.13 10.20 10.55
C SER A 329 -27.93 10.84 11.25
N SER A 330 -26.78 10.16 11.20
CA SER A 330 -25.48 10.70 11.57
C SER A 330 -24.60 10.77 10.32
N THR A 331 -23.73 11.78 10.24
CA THR A 331 -22.84 11.96 9.09
C THR A 331 -21.42 12.17 9.56
N GLY A 332 -20.48 11.46 8.93
CA GLY A 332 -19.04 11.67 9.06
C GLY A 332 -18.41 11.91 7.69
N VAL A 333 -17.38 12.75 7.63
CA VAL A 333 -16.68 13.03 6.37
C VAL A 333 -15.21 12.68 6.51
N THR A 334 -14.73 11.85 5.59
CA THR A 334 -13.32 11.52 5.43
C THR A 334 -12.77 12.19 4.18
N TYR A 335 -11.58 12.75 4.25
CA TYR A 335 -10.92 13.42 3.13
C TYR A 335 -9.75 12.57 2.66
N THR A 336 -9.67 12.35 1.36
CA THR A 336 -8.58 11.63 0.71
C THR A 336 -8.00 12.46 -0.42
N ASN A 337 -6.73 12.24 -0.76
CA ASN A 337 -6.12 12.84 -1.92
C ASN A 337 -6.81 12.27 -3.18
N PRO A 338 -7.36 13.11 -4.07
CA PRO A 338 -8.15 12.65 -5.22
C PRO A 338 -7.31 11.88 -6.25
N THR A 339 -5.98 12.01 -6.22
CA THR A 339 -5.06 11.37 -7.15
C THR A 339 -4.44 10.09 -6.56
N THR A 340 -4.03 10.13 -5.29
CA THR A 340 -3.31 9.02 -4.66
C THR A 340 -4.18 8.14 -3.76
N GLY A 341 -5.38 8.60 -3.39
CA GLY A 341 -6.24 7.96 -2.40
C GLY A 341 -5.70 8.02 -0.97
N ALA A 342 -4.62 8.78 -0.71
CA ALA A 342 -4.05 8.92 0.62
C ALA A 342 -5.04 9.65 1.54
N TYR A 343 -5.26 9.14 2.76
CA TYR A 343 -6.06 9.83 3.76
C TYR A 343 -5.40 11.15 4.15
N LEU A 344 -6.17 12.23 4.08
CA LEU A 344 -5.76 13.57 4.46
C LEU A 344 -6.25 13.93 5.86
N GLY A 345 -7.40 13.39 6.26
CA GLY A 345 -8.02 13.64 7.56
C GLY A 345 -9.50 13.33 7.55
N ALA A 346 -10.18 13.64 8.64
CA ALA A 346 -11.63 13.57 8.75
C ALA A 346 -12.13 14.81 9.50
N THR A 347 -13.39 15.19 9.26
CA THR A 347 -14.14 16.11 10.13
C THR A 347 -15.11 15.25 10.92
N ALA A 348 -14.99 15.30 12.24
CA ALA A 348 -15.62 14.33 13.12
C ALA A 348 -17.15 14.36 13.00
N ALA A 349 -17.77 13.18 12.81
CA ALA A 349 -18.83 12.80 13.71
C ALA A 349 -18.13 12.58 15.04
N ALA A 350 -18.26 13.57 15.90
CA ALA A 350 -18.07 13.47 17.31
C ALA A 350 -17.23 12.27 17.86
N SER A 351 -15.93 12.32 18.32
CA SER A 351 -15.21 11.36 19.26
C SER A 351 -14.19 11.89 20.35
N ASN A 352 -14.43 11.58 21.65
CA ASN A 352 -13.88 12.21 22.90
C ASN A 352 -13.09 11.19 23.71
N SER A 353 -13.00 9.98 23.18
CA SER A 353 -12.02 8.98 23.57
C SER A 353 -10.88 9.14 22.59
N THR A 354 -9.87 9.90 22.99
CA THR A 354 -8.60 10.01 22.27
C THR A 354 -7.85 8.69 22.41
N THR A 355 -8.36 7.63 21.77
CA THR A 355 -7.72 6.32 21.76
C THR A 355 -6.69 6.30 20.65
N VAL A 356 -5.42 6.15 21.02
CA VAL A 356 -4.32 5.98 20.07
C VAL A 356 -4.12 4.49 19.91
N THR A 357 -4.29 3.97 18.68
CA THR A 357 -4.00 2.58 18.36
C THR A 357 -2.76 2.53 17.49
N THR A 358 -1.71 1.85 17.97
CA THR A 358 -0.53 1.54 17.15
C THR A 358 -0.56 0.07 16.75
N PHE A 359 -0.11 -0.23 15.53
CA PHE A 359 -0.05 -1.58 15.00
C PHE A 359 1.39 -1.95 14.68
N ASP A 360 1.78 -3.17 15.02
CA ASP A 360 3.08 -3.76 14.69
C ASP A 360 2.83 -5.07 13.91
N PRO A 361 3.27 -5.18 12.64
CA PRO A 361 4.06 -4.17 11.92
C PRO A 361 3.17 -3.03 11.38
N PRO A 362 3.69 -1.80 11.24
CA PRO A 362 2.89 -0.63 10.84
C PRO A 362 2.36 -0.72 9.40
N ASP A 363 2.95 -1.58 8.57
CA ASP A 363 2.54 -1.89 7.20
C ASP A 363 1.57 -3.09 7.11
N TYR A 364 1.03 -3.59 8.23
CA TYR A 364 0.18 -4.79 8.23
C TYR A 364 -0.97 -4.74 7.20
N GLN A 365 -1.54 -3.56 6.96
CA GLN A 365 -2.63 -3.37 6.01
C GLN A 365 -2.16 -3.61 4.57
N GLU A 366 -0.94 -3.18 4.24
CA GLU A 366 -0.32 -3.43 2.94
C GLU A 366 0.00 -4.92 2.79
N ARG A 367 0.48 -5.56 3.86
CA ARG A 367 0.69 -7.01 3.88
C ARG A 367 -0.60 -7.78 3.62
N ILE A 368 -1.70 -7.38 4.26
CA ILE A 368 -3.04 -7.95 4.01
C ILE A 368 -3.43 -7.74 2.56
N ASN A 369 -3.34 -6.53 2.03
CA ASN A 369 -3.74 -6.22 0.65
C ASN A 369 -2.92 -6.99 -0.40
N ASN A 370 -1.65 -7.26 -0.10
CA ASN A 370 -0.73 -8.01 -0.96
C ASN A 370 -0.73 -9.52 -0.65
N ALA A 371 -1.50 -9.97 0.33
CA ALA A 371 -1.41 -11.35 0.82
C ALA A 371 -2.04 -12.36 -0.15
N PHE A 372 -2.90 -11.91 -1.07
CA PHE A 372 -3.74 -12.79 -1.87
C PHE A 372 -3.71 -12.40 -3.35
N TYR A 373 -2.98 -13.17 -4.16
CA TYR A 373 -2.91 -12.93 -5.61
C TYR A 373 -3.48 -14.06 -6.44
N ASN A 374 -3.47 -15.30 -5.94
CA ASN A 374 -3.93 -16.46 -6.69
C ASN A 374 -5.15 -17.11 -6.03
N VAL A 375 -6.10 -17.61 -6.83
CA VAL A 375 -7.25 -18.34 -6.31
C VAL A 375 -6.76 -19.58 -5.54
N GLY A 376 -7.32 -19.83 -4.36
CA GLY A 376 -6.90 -20.88 -3.44
C GLY A 376 -5.72 -20.51 -2.55
N GLN A 377 -5.09 -19.35 -2.75
CA GLN A 377 -4.01 -18.88 -1.88
C GLN A 377 -4.57 -18.45 -0.52
N ILE A 378 -3.95 -18.94 0.53
CA ILE A 378 -4.17 -18.53 1.91
C ILE A 378 -2.95 -17.74 2.36
N ALA A 379 -3.17 -16.60 2.99
CA ALA A 379 -2.10 -15.84 3.61
C ALA A 379 -2.47 -15.41 5.02
N THR A 380 -1.47 -15.48 5.89
CA THR A 380 -1.62 -15.18 7.31
C THR A 380 -0.78 -13.96 7.67
N VAL A 381 -1.40 -12.98 8.32
CA VAL A 381 -0.76 -11.76 8.79
C VAL A 381 -0.99 -11.64 10.29
N ALA A 382 0.10 -11.68 11.05
CA ALA A 382 0.08 -11.42 12.49
C ALA A 382 0.27 -9.92 12.74
N VAL A 383 -0.53 -9.36 13.63
CA VAL A 383 -0.54 -7.92 13.94
C VAL A 383 -0.72 -7.75 15.43
N LYS A 384 0.19 -7.03 16.09
CA LYS A 384 0.00 -6.61 17.47
C LYS A 384 -0.60 -5.22 17.48
N ALA A 385 -1.76 -5.06 18.12
CA ALA A 385 -2.31 -3.74 18.37
C ALA A 385 -2.02 -3.34 19.81
N ARG A 386 -1.65 -2.08 20.01
CA ARG A 386 -1.57 -1.44 21.32
C ARG A 386 -2.47 -0.22 21.32
N VAL A 387 -3.49 -0.24 22.18
CA VAL A 387 -4.48 0.83 22.34
C VAL A 387 -4.16 1.58 23.62
N THR A 388 -4.03 2.91 23.56
CA THR A 388 -3.79 3.78 24.70
C THR A 388 -4.75 4.97 24.70
N GLY A 389 -4.79 5.71 25.81
CA GLY A 389 -5.52 6.98 25.90
C GLY A 389 -6.68 6.95 26.89
N PRO A 390 -7.42 8.06 27.01
CA PRO A 390 -8.43 8.23 28.06
C PRO A 390 -9.54 7.17 28.05
N GLY A 391 -9.90 6.63 26.90
CA GLY A 391 -10.87 5.53 26.81
C GLY A 391 -10.42 4.24 27.48
N ILE A 392 -9.11 3.98 27.52
CA ILE A 392 -8.53 2.82 28.21
C ILE A 392 -8.43 3.11 29.71
N SER A 393 -7.91 4.27 30.10
CA SER A 393 -7.74 4.59 31.52
C SER A 393 -9.08 4.71 32.25
N THR A 394 -10.11 5.27 31.60
CA THR A 394 -11.47 5.35 32.16
C THR A 394 -12.22 4.02 32.07
N GLY A 395 -12.12 3.31 30.95
CA GLY A 395 -12.83 2.05 30.74
C GLY A 395 -12.45 0.93 31.71
N PHE A 396 -11.21 0.94 32.21
CA PHE A 396 -10.71 -0.06 33.15
C PHE A 396 -10.54 0.47 34.59
N ALA A 397 -11.00 1.70 34.89
CA ALA A 397 -10.84 2.32 36.20
C ALA A 397 -11.42 1.46 37.34
N THR A 398 -12.55 0.80 37.11
CA THR A 398 -13.25 -0.05 38.09
C THR A 398 -12.46 -1.29 38.50
N ILE A 399 -11.52 -1.76 37.66
CA ILE A 399 -10.69 -2.95 37.92
C ILE A 399 -9.23 -2.59 38.26
N GLY A 400 -8.95 -1.36 38.69
CA GLY A 400 -7.61 -0.91 39.08
C GLY A 400 -6.90 -0.06 38.02
N GLY A 401 -7.59 0.29 36.94
CA GLY A 401 -7.06 1.16 35.88
C GLY A 401 -6.17 0.44 34.88
N ALA A 402 -5.82 1.15 33.80
CA ALA A 402 -4.92 0.68 32.75
C ALA A 402 -4.30 1.85 32.01
N THR A 403 -3.06 1.69 31.53
CA THR A 403 -2.40 2.66 30.66
C THR A 403 -2.48 2.26 29.19
N ALA A 404 -2.61 0.95 28.90
CA ALA A 404 -2.80 0.43 27.56
C ALA A 404 -3.53 -0.92 27.56
N LEU A 405 -4.12 -1.28 26.41
CA LEU A 405 -4.60 -2.62 26.09
C LEU A 405 -3.82 -3.13 24.88
N THR A 406 -3.16 -4.28 25.02
CA THR A 406 -2.48 -4.96 23.90
C THR A 406 -3.23 -6.20 23.49
N MET A 407 -3.27 -6.46 22.19
CA MET A 407 -3.98 -7.58 21.59
C MET A 407 -3.20 -8.08 20.37
N ASP A 408 -3.01 -9.39 20.27
CA ASP A 408 -2.42 -10.02 19.09
C ASP A 408 -3.55 -10.47 18.17
N TYR A 409 -3.55 -9.97 16.94
CA TYR A 409 -4.45 -10.36 15.87
C TYR A 409 -3.74 -11.30 14.91
N THR A 410 -4.42 -12.35 14.49
CA THR A 410 -3.99 -13.21 13.38
C THR A 410 -5.05 -13.14 12.30
N TYR A 411 -4.75 -12.43 11.22
CA TYR A 411 -5.59 -12.39 10.02
C TYR A 411 -5.23 -13.56 9.11
N THR A 412 -6.21 -14.31 8.65
CA THR A 412 -6.06 -15.34 7.62
C THR A 412 -6.98 -14.96 6.48
N VAL A 413 -6.39 -14.63 5.33
CA VAL A 413 -7.10 -14.21 4.13
C VAL A 413 -6.97 -15.29 3.09
N GLU A 414 -8.10 -15.78 2.61
CA GLU A 414 -8.17 -16.76 1.53
C GLU A 414 -8.85 -16.17 0.30
N ARG A 415 -8.19 -16.29 -0.86
CA ARG A 415 -8.80 -15.94 -2.14
C ARG A 415 -9.66 -17.09 -2.63
N LYS A 416 -10.98 -16.93 -2.57
CA LYS A 416 -11.93 -17.92 -3.12
C LYS A 416 -12.08 -17.75 -4.64
N PRO A 417 -12.60 -18.77 -5.35
CA PRO A 417 -12.95 -18.62 -6.75
C PRO A 417 -13.87 -17.42 -6.97
N ASN A 418 -13.70 -16.75 -8.11
CA ASN A 418 -14.60 -15.67 -8.51
C ASN A 418 -16.02 -16.22 -8.69
N GLU A 419 -17.02 -15.42 -8.35
CA GLU A 419 -18.42 -15.77 -8.55
C GLU A 419 -19.23 -14.60 -9.09
N SER A 420 -20.38 -14.90 -9.69
CA SER A 420 -21.39 -13.89 -9.97
C SER A 420 -22.10 -13.53 -8.67
N LEU A 421 -22.04 -12.25 -8.30
CA LEU A 421 -22.69 -11.75 -7.10
C LEU A 421 -23.95 -10.99 -7.48
N SER A 422 -25.09 -11.37 -6.91
CA SER A 422 -26.33 -10.60 -7.00
C SER A 422 -26.62 -9.91 -5.66
N VAL A 423 -26.87 -8.60 -5.72
CA VAL A 423 -27.31 -7.73 -4.62
C VAL A 423 -28.51 -6.91 -5.11
N PRO A 424 -29.25 -6.20 -4.24
CA PRO A 424 -30.42 -5.42 -4.69
C PRO A 424 -30.09 -4.35 -5.75
N ALA A 425 -28.86 -3.81 -5.76
CA ALA A 425 -28.40 -2.87 -6.80
C ALA A 425 -28.14 -3.51 -8.18
N GLY A 426 -28.12 -4.84 -8.30
CA GLY A 426 -27.88 -5.55 -9.55
C GLY A 426 -26.93 -6.75 -9.41
N THR A 427 -26.54 -7.32 -10.57
CA THR A 427 -25.65 -8.49 -10.64
C THR A 427 -24.27 -8.11 -11.18
N PHE A 428 -23.23 -8.55 -10.49
CA PHE A 428 -21.83 -8.31 -10.79
C PHE A 428 -21.14 -9.64 -11.14
N ALA A 429 -20.85 -9.84 -12.43
CA ALA A 429 -20.09 -11.00 -12.89
C ALA A 429 -18.61 -10.91 -12.49
N ASN A 430 -17.96 -12.07 -12.27
CA ASN A 430 -16.55 -12.18 -11.93
C ASN A 430 -16.12 -11.36 -10.69
N SER A 431 -16.95 -11.38 -9.63
CA SER A 431 -16.63 -10.71 -8.37
C SER A 431 -15.57 -11.48 -7.60
N CYS A 432 -14.53 -10.78 -7.13
CA CYS A 432 -13.46 -11.35 -6.32
C CYS A 432 -13.93 -11.57 -4.88
N LYS A 433 -13.98 -12.83 -4.46
CA LYS A 433 -14.45 -13.25 -3.14
C LYS A 433 -13.28 -13.53 -2.23
N LEU A 434 -13.23 -12.85 -1.09
CA LEU A 434 -12.22 -13.09 -0.06
C LEU A 434 -12.90 -13.56 1.22
N GLN A 435 -12.35 -14.60 1.83
CA GLN A 435 -12.70 -15.01 3.18
C GLN A 435 -11.59 -14.55 4.12
N ILE A 436 -11.95 -13.71 5.08
CA ILE A 436 -11.06 -13.10 6.06
C ILE A 436 -11.47 -13.64 7.43
N ASN A 437 -10.67 -14.58 7.94
CA ASN A 437 -10.83 -15.08 9.30
C ASN A 437 -9.83 -14.35 10.19
N VAL A 438 -10.25 -13.92 11.35
CA VAL A 438 -9.35 -13.27 12.28
C VAL A 438 -9.56 -13.82 13.67
N MET A 439 -8.44 -14.07 14.34
CA MET A 439 -8.38 -14.50 15.72
C MET A 439 -7.70 -13.42 16.53
N VAL A 440 -8.24 -13.14 17.71
CA VAL A 440 -7.62 -12.26 18.70
C VAL A 440 -7.11 -13.13 19.84
N GLY A 441 -5.91 -12.85 20.30
CA GLY A 441 -5.30 -13.55 21.42
C GLY A 441 -4.34 -12.65 22.17
N ASN A 442 -3.71 -13.20 23.21
CA ASN A 442 -2.70 -12.53 24.03
C ASN A 442 -3.14 -11.14 24.52
N ILE A 443 -4.39 -11.02 24.93
CA ILE A 443 -4.97 -9.76 25.40
C ILE A 443 -4.39 -9.42 26.77
N LYS A 444 -3.74 -8.26 26.89
CA LYS A 444 -3.10 -7.84 28.14
C LYS A 444 -3.43 -6.39 28.45
N LEU A 445 -3.68 -6.15 29.73
CA LEU A 445 -3.85 -4.82 30.28
C LEU A 445 -2.52 -4.34 30.85
N GLU A 446 -1.98 -3.25 30.33
CA GLU A 446 -0.75 -2.65 30.82
C GLU A 446 -1.04 -1.61 31.91
N GLY A 447 -0.12 -1.47 32.86
CA GLY A 447 -0.22 -0.49 33.95
C GLY A 447 -1.21 -0.86 35.06
N ASN A 448 -1.89 -2.00 34.94
CA ASN A 448 -2.63 -2.60 36.05
C ASN A 448 -1.68 -3.53 36.83
N ASP A 449 -1.55 -3.32 38.14
CA ASP A 449 -0.67 -4.11 39.00
C ASP A 449 -1.33 -5.39 39.57
N GLY A 450 -2.59 -5.64 39.21
CA GLY A 450 -3.36 -6.79 39.65
C GLY A 450 -3.77 -6.77 41.12
N SER A 451 -3.51 -5.66 41.84
CA SER A 451 -3.83 -5.52 43.26
C SER A 451 -5.34 -5.45 43.54
N ASN A 452 -6.13 -4.99 42.55
CA ASN A 452 -7.58 -4.93 42.66
C ASN A 452 -8.19 -6.33 42.52
N PRO A 453 -8.94 -6.85 43.51
CA PRO A 453 -9.50 -8.20 43.47
C PRO A 453 -10.47 -8.42 42.30
N LEU A 454 -11.11 -7.36 41.80
CA LEU A 454 -11.99 -7.43 40.62
C LEU A 454 -11.22 -7.70 39.31
N PHE A 455 -9.93 -7.35 39.24
CA PHE A 455 -9.11 -7.61 38.05
C PHE A 455 -9.02 -9.11 37.76
N SER A 456 -8.68 -9.89 38.79
CA SER A 456 -8.48 -11.35 38.67
C SER A 456 -9.74 -12.13 38.29
N THR A 457 -10.92 -11.56 38.55
CA THR A 457 -12.22 -12.20 38.28
C THR A 457 -12.84 -11.69 36.98
N PHE A 458 -12.74 -10.40 36.70
CA PHE A 458 -13.43 -9.76 35.57
C PHE A 458 -12.60 -9.76 34.28
N PHE A 459 -11.29 -9.51 34.38
CA PHE A 459 -10.44 -9.35 33.20
C PHE A 459 -10.33 -10.66 32.38
N PRO A 460 -10.19 -11.86 32.98
CA PRO A 460 -10.20 -13.10 32.21
C PRO A 460 -11.49 -13.30 31.41
N VAL A 461 -12.66 -13.03 32.01
CA VAL A 461 -13.96 -13.15 31.34
C VAL A 461 -14.07 -12.16 30.17
N LEU A 462 -13.65 -10.92 30.40
CA LEU A 462 -13.61 -9.90 29.35
C LEU A 462 -12.63 -10.28 28.22
N SER A 463 -11.43 -10.75 28.55
CA SER A 463 -10.44 -11.20 27.55
C SER A 463 -10.94 -12.38 26.71
N ALA A 464 -11.68 -13.31 27.33
CA ALA A 464 -12.26 -14.45 26.65
C ALA A 464 -13.38 -14.03 25.66
N SER A 465 -14.09 -12.94 25.95
CA SER A 465 -15.09 -12.39 25.03
C SER A 465 -14.47 -11.77 23.77
N PHE A 466 -13.28 -11.16 23.89
CA PHE A 466 -12.55 -10.58 22.77
C PHE A 466 -11.78 -11.63 21.95
N SER A 467 -11.40 -12.76 22.55
CA SER A 467 -10.61 -13.81 21.89
C SER A 467 -11.41 -14.70 20.93
N GLN A 468 -12.68 -14.37 20.69
CA GLN A 468 -13.53 -15.14 19.79
C GLN A 468 -13.16 -14.89 18.31
N PRO A 469 -13.17 -15.94 17.47
CA PRO A 469 -12.88 -15.77 16.06
C PRO A 469 -13.97 -14.97 15.37
N PHE A 470 -13.56 -14.06 14.50
CA PHE A 470 -14.47 -13.35 13.60
C PHE A 470 -14.20 -13.77 12.16
N LYS A 471 -15.27 -14.11 11.45
CA LYS A 471 -15.21 -14.50 10.04
C LYS A 471 -15.91 -13.44 9.22
N SER A 472 -15.23 -12.92 8.22
CA SER A 472 -15.79 -11.98 7.26
C SER A 472 -15.64 -12.55 5.86
N THR A 473 -16.67 -12.42 5.05
CA THR A 473 -16.61 -12.65 3.61
C THR A 473 -16.86 -11.32 2.93
N VAL A 474 -15.95 -10.90 2.07
CA VAL A 474 -16.07 -9.66 1.30
C VAL A 474 -16.07 -10.00 -0.18
N TRP A 475 -16.89 -9.27 -0.93
CA TRP A 475 -16.94 -9.37 -2.37
C TRP A 475 -16.48 -8.06 -2.99
N LEU A 476 -15.53 -8.15 -3.89
CA LEU A 476 -14.88 -7.04 -4.55
C LEU A 476 -15.17 -7.10 -6.04
N THR A 477 -15.19 -5.94 -6.67
CA THR A 477 -15.34 -5.83 -8.11
C THR A 477 -14.62 -4.59 -8.61
N ASN A 478 -14.02 -4.68 -9.79
CA ASN A 478 -13.44 -3.53 -10.49
C ASN A 478 -14.49 -2.56 -11.06
N LYS A 479 -15.79 -2.83 -10.84
CA LYS A 479 -16.91 -2.01 -11.29
C LYS A 479 -17.37 -0.96 -10.28
N LEU A 480 -16.99 -1.11 -9.01
CA LEU A 480 -17.45 -0.25 -7.93
C LEU A 480 -16.28 0.26 -7.09
N PRO A 481 -16.39 1.48 -6.53
CA PRO A 481 -15.36 2.02 -5.65
C PRO A 481 -15.36 1.43 -4.24
N GLN A 482 -16.39 0.66 -3.87
CA GLN A 482 -16.53 -0.05 -2.59
C GLN A 482 -17.04 -1.47 -2.83
N MET A 483 -16.89 -2.34 -1.82
CA MET A 483 -17.38 -3.72 -1.88
C MET A 483 -18.91 -3.78 -1.99
N PRO A 484 -19.49 -4.42 -3.03
CA PRO A 484 -20.93 -4.57 -3.18
C PRO A 484 -21.59 -5.38 -2.04
N LYS A 485 -20.85 -6.26 -1.39
CA LYS A 485 -21.36 -7.07 -0.28
C LYS A 485 -20.28 -7.37 0.75
N THR A 486 -20.69 -7.39 2.01
CA THR A 486 -19.91 -7.91 3.13
C THR A 486 -20.81 -8.78 3.98
N PHE A 487 -20.30 -9.92 4.43
CA PHE A 487 -20.96 -10.80 5.38
C PHE A 487 -20.02 -11.05 6.54
N ILE A 488 -20.50 -10.88 7.76
CA ILE A 488 -19.74 -11.09 8.98
C ILE A 488 -20.49 -12.10 9.82
N ASP A 489 -19.75 -13.07 10.32
CA ASP A 489 -20.19 -14.10 11.25
C ASP A 489 -19.25 -14.06 12.46
N SER A 490 -19.79 -13.69 13.61
CA SER A 490 -19.07 -13.67 14.88
C SER A 490 -19.77 -14.57 15.89
N SER A 491 -19.00 -15.48 16.48
CA SER A 491 -19.44 -16.22 17.65
C SER A 491 -19.11 -15.40 18.90
N SER A 492 -20.11 -15.09 19.72
CA SER A 492 -19.89 -14.51 21.05
C SER A 492 -20.27 -15.53 22.13
N SER A 493 -19.85 -15.29 23.36
CA SER A 493 -20.31 -16.02 24.54
C SER A 493 -21.84 -15.94 24.77
N TYR A 494 -22.53 -15.04 24.05
CA TYR A 494 -23.98 -14.85 24.10
C TYR A 494 -24.72 -15.43 22.87
N GLY A 495 -24.02 -16.13 21.97
CA GLY A 495 -24.58 -16.71 20.75
C GLY A 495 -23.89 -16.22 19.47
N THR A 496 -24.30 -16.78 18.34
CA THR A 496 -23.79 -16.39 17.01
C THR A 496 -24.52 -15.15 16.52
N VAL A 497 -23.76 -14.13 16.15
CA VAL A 497 -24.26 -12.89 15.55
C VAL A 497 -23.78 -12.83 14.11
N THR A 498 -24.70 -12.60 13.18
CA THR A 498 -24.38 -12.37 11.77
C THR A 498 -24.78 -10.95 11.37
N SER A 499 -23.98 -10.35 10.49
CA SER A 499 -24.26 -9.05 9.90
C SER A 499 -23.99 -9.09 8.40
N THR A 500 -24.97 -8.70 7.60
CA THR A 500 -24.84 -8.62 6.14
C THR A 500 -25.00 -7.18 5.72
N GLN A 501 -24.01 -6.64 5.01
CA GLN A 501 -24.12 -5.36 4.31
C GLN A 501 -24.23 -5.61 2.81
N GLU A 502 -25.25 -5.05 2.16
CA GLU A 502 -25.48 -5.19 0.72
C GLU A 502 -25.69 -3.82 0.08
N LEU A 503 -25.14 -3.66 -1.12
CA LEU A 503 -25.39 -2.49 -1.97
C LEU A 503 -26.82 -2.55 -2.51
N THR A 504 -27.57 -1.47 -2.31
CA THR A 504 -28.96 -1.35 -2.76
C THR A 504 -29.13 -0.39 -3.93
N ALA A 505 -28.29 0.63 -4.03
CA ALA A 505 -28.25 1.55 -5.17
C ALA A 505 -26.87 2.17 -5.33
N TYR A 506 -26.53 2.58 -6.55
CA TYR A 506 -25.31 3.34 -6.80
C TYR A 506 -25.46 4.24 -8.02
N THR A 507 -24.67 5.31 -8.05
CA THR A 507 -24.47 6.21 -9.19
C THR A 507 -22.96 6.35 -9.36
N LEU A 508 -22.45 6.18 -10.57
CA LEU A 508 -21.04 6.42 -10.88
C LEU A 508 -20.91 7.69 -11.73
N ALA A 509 -19.96 8.54 -11.37
CA ALA A 509 -19.61 9.68 -12.20
C ALA A 509 -19.04 9.21 -13.56
N PRO A 510 -19.20 10.00 -14.64
CA PRO A 510 -18.56 9.72 -15.93
C PRO A 510 -17.05 9.51 -15.74
N ARG A 511 -16.48 8.45 -16.34
CA ARG A 511 -15.10 8.02 -16.10
C ARG A 511 -14.15 8.40 -17.20
#